data_AF-A0A0B0H911-F1
#
_entry.id   AF-A0A0B0H911-F1
#
_cell.length_a   1.000
_cell.length_b   1.000
_cell.length_c   1.000
_cell.angle_alpha   90.00
_cell.angle_beta   90.00
_cell.angle_gamma   90.00
#
_symmetry.space_group_name_H-M   'P 1'
#
loop_
_entity.id
_entity.type
_entity.pdbx_description
1 polymer ?
#
loop_
_entity_poly.entity_id
_entity_poly.type
_entity_poly.pdbx_seq_one_letter_code
_entity_poly.pdbx_strand_id
1 'polypeptide(L)'
;MTEPETTDGLGTYTVHVDRSGLSAGTHNATISFDSNNNDINVNVSMSVGPADASADVGYIYVQLIDAGTDSVVDTVTPNGSGAYSFTGVQDGDYKIVAGTDYNNDGAICSRGEACGAYTSLYDQQTVNVSGSDESGNNFTVGHDVAFTPASAAR
;
A
#
# COMPACT_ATOMS: atom_id res chain seq x y z
N MET A 1 17.32 8.84 -2.75
CA MET A 1 16.93 10.20 -2.36
C MET A 1 17.66 11.13 -3.29
N THR A 2 16.93 11.87 -4.11
CA THR A 2 17.49 12.99 -4.86
C THR A 2 17.44 14.20 -3.93
N GLU A 3 18.56 14.91 -3.79
CA GLU A 3 18.68 16.11 -2.98
C GLU A 3 17.84 17.25 -3.60
N PRO A 4 17.27 18.18 -2.81
CA PRO A 4 16.46 19.29 -3.31
C PRO A 4 17.31 20.34 -4.03
N GLU A 5 16.68 21.03 -4.98
CA GLU A 5 17.25 22.10 -5.82
C GLU A 5 17.41 23.44 -5.06
N THR A 6 17.83 23.42 -3.79
CA THR A 6 18.06 24.61 -2.98
C THR A 6 19.32 24.45 -2.13
N THR A 7 20.19 25.46 -2.17
CA THR A 7 21.50 25.48 -1.49
C THR A 7 21.43 25.43 0.04
N ASP A 8 20.23 25.52 0.62
CA ASP A 8 19.96 25.47 2.07
C ASP A 8 19.46 24.10 2.55
N GLY A 9 19.29 23.12 1.67
CA GLY A 9 18.78 21.79 2.02
C GLY A 9 17.29 21.80 2.40
N LEU A 10 16.54 22.83 1.99
CA LEU A 10 15.10 22.92 2.26
C LEU A 10 14.30 22.68 0.99
N GLY A 11 13.43 21.68 0.99
CA GLY A 11 12.56 21.45 -0.14
C GLY A 11 11.80 20.14 -0.06
N THR A 12 11.21 19.76 -1.18
CA THR A 12 10.53 18.47 -1.33
C THR A 12 11.57 17.40 -1.62
N TYR A 13 11.58 16.34 -0.80
CA TYR A 13 12.43 15.18 -0.99
C TYR A 13 11.60 14.01 -1.52
N THR A 14 12.02 13.42 -2.64
CA THR A 14 11.43 12.19 -3.15
C THR A 14 12.24 10.99 -2.66
N VAL A 15 11.55 10.09 -1.95
CA VAL A 15 12.11 8.83 -1.45
C VAL A 15 11.64 7.70 -2.34
N HIS A 16 12.57 6.86 -2.78
CA HIS A 16 12.26 5.67 -3.57
C HIS A 16 12.66 4.42 -2.79
N VAL A 17 11.77 3.44 -2.76
CA VAL A 17 11.99 2.19 -2.03
C VAL A 17 12.34 1.09 -3.03
N ASP A 18 13.55 0.56 -2.94
CA ASP A 18 13.98 -0.63 -3.68
C ASP A 18 13.67 -1.88 -2.86
N ARG A 19 12.88 -2.78 -3.45
CA ARG A 19 12.43 -4.03 -2.82
C ARG A 19 13.24 -5.24 -3.31
N SER A 20 14.15 -5.04 -4.26
CA SER A 20 14.87 -6.12 -4.90
C SER A 20 15.74 -6.89 -3.90
N GLY A 21 15.63 -8.23 -3.95
CA GLY A 21 16.42 -9.12 -3.09
C GLY A 21 16.06 -9.15 -1.61
N LEU A 22 15.02 -8.41 -1.18
CA LEU A 22 14.57 -8.46 0.21
C LEU A 22 13.76 -9.73 0.50
N SER A 23 13.97 -10.31 1.68
CA SER A 23 13.16 -11.42 2.16
C SER A 23 11.75 -10.96 2.54
N ALA A 24 10.80 -11.91 2.53
CA ALA A 24 9.45 -11.68 3.01
C ALA A 24 9.43 -11.16 4.46
N GLY A 25 8.52 -10.23 4.75
CA GLY A 25 8.33 -9.66 6.07
C GLY A 25 8.23 -8.13 6.06
N THR A 26 8.07 -7.57 7.26
CA THR A 26 8.05 -6.12 7.48
C THR A 26 9.46 -5.59 7.64
N HIS A 27 9.79 -4.56 6.88
CA HIS A 27 11.05 -3.82 6.90
C HIS A 27 10.78 -2.41 7.37
N ASN A 28 11.55 -1.94 8.35
CA ASN A 28 11.41 -0.60 8.90
C ASN A 28 12.73 0.17 8.73
N ALA A 29 12.63 1.45 8.42
CA ALA A 29 13.74 2.39 8.34
C ALA A 29 13.33 3.72 8.96
N THR A 30 14.32 4.53 9.34
CA THR A 30 14.11 5.91 9.78
C THR A 30 14.94 6.80 8.90
N ILE A 31 14.31 7.80 8.29
CA ILE A 31 14.99 8.88 7.56
C ILE A 31 15.13 10.03 8.56
N SER A 32 16.37 10.45 8.80
CA SER A 32 16.69 11.54 9.72
C SER A 32 17.07 12.77 8.91
N PHE A 33 16.43 13.89 9.23
CA PHE A 33 16.75 15.22 8.72
C PHE A 33 17.36 16.01 9.86
N ASP A 34 18.67 16.17 9.83
CA ASP A 34 19.40 16.93 10.83
C ASP A 34 19.45 18.41 10.42
N SER A 35 19.17 19.32 11.37
CA SER A 35 19.28 20.77 11.11
C SER A 35 20.01 21.49 12.24
N ASN A 36 20.36 22.75 12.01
CA ASN A 36 21.00 23.58 13.03
C ASN A 36 20.09 23.96 14.21
N ASN A 37 18.80 23.64 14.14
CA ASN A 37 17.81 23.99 15.17
C ASN A 37 17.11 22.77 15.78
N ASN A 38 16.81 21.74 14.98
CA ASN A 38 16.19 20.50 15.46
C ASN A 38 16.33 19.36 14.44
N ASP A 39 16.34 18.12 14.92
CA ASP A 39 16.36 16.94 14.06
C ASP A 39 14.93 16.38 13.90
N ILE A 40 14.56 16.01 12.68
CA ILE A 40 13.26 15.41 12.35
C ILE A 40 13.49 13.98 11.88
N ASN A 41 12.77 13.03 12.48
CA ASN A 41 12.78 11.62 12.09
C ASN A 41 11.47 11.24 11.40
N VAL A 42 11.58 10.69 10.19
CA VAL A 42 10.47 10.13 9.42
C VAL A 42 10.60 8.61 9.44
N ASN A 43 9.64 7.92 10.05
CA ASN A 43 9.59 6.46 10.06
C ASN A 43 9.03 5.95 8.74
N VAL A 44 9.70 4.97 8.16
CA VAL A 44 9.31 4.29 6.92
C VAL A 44 9.06 2.83 7.26
N SER A 45 7.89 2.32 6.89
CA SER A 45 7.57 0.90 7.02
C SER A 45 7.16 0.35 5.65
N MET A 46 7.59 -0.88 5.37
CA MET A 46 7.32 -1.58 4.13
C MET A 46 7.06 -3.05 4.44
N SER A 47 6.18 -3.69 3.65
CA SER A 47 6.03 -5.14 3.64
C SER A 47 6.51 -5.73 2.32
N VAL A 48 7.18 -6.88 2.39
CA VAL A 48 7.52 -7.73 1.25
C VAL A 48 6.81 -9.06 1.42
N GLY A 49 6.04 -9.47 0.40
CA GLY A 49 5.38 -10.78 0.39
C GLY A 49 6.36 -11.94 0.15
N PRO A 50 5.99 -13.18 0.49
CA PRO A 50 6.79 -14.36 0.15
C PRO A 50 6.94 -14.53 -1.37
N ALA A 51 8.15 -14.87 -1.82
CA ALA A 51 8.44 -15.13 -3.23
C ALA A 51 7.62 -16.31 -3.80
N ASP A 52 7.30 -17.29 -2.94
CA ASP A 52 6.52 -18.48 -3.26
C ASP A 52 5.13 -18.45 -2.62
N ALA A 53 4.52 -17.27 -2.47
CA ALA A 53 3.16 -17.16 -1.94
C ALA A 53 2.17 -17.92 -2.85
N SER A 54 1.91 -19.20 -2.54
CA SER A 54 0.90 -20.02 -3.20
C SER A 54 -0.48 -19.90 -2.53
N ALA A 55 -0.67 -18.91 -1.67
CA ALA A 55 -1.96 -18.62 -1.07
C ALA A 55 -2.82 -17.95 -2.14
N ASP A 56 -3.53 -18.78 -2.90
CA ASP A 56 -4.61 -18.34 -3.76
C ASP A 56 -5.78 -17.93 -2.88
N VAL A 57 -5.90 -16.62 -2.64
CA VAL A 57 -7.06 -16.04 -1.96
C VAL A 57 -8.29 -16.02 -2.89
N GLY A 58 -8.20 -16.54 -4.10
CA GLY A 58 -9.25 -16.54 -5.10
C GLY A 58 -9.18 -15.32 -6.01
N TYR A 59 -10.31 -15.00 -6.63
CA TYR A 59 -10.41 -13.89 -7.57
C TYR A 59 -10.32 -12.55 -6.82
N ILE A 60 -9.32 -11.74 -7.17
CA ILE A 60 -9.07 -10.44 -6.55
C ILE A 60 -9.58 -9.33 -7.46
N TYR A 61 -10.18 -8.32 -6.86
CA TYR A 61 -10.47 -7.03 -7.48
C TYR A 61 -9.62 -5.95 -6.81
N VAL A 62 -9.10 -5.01 -7.58
CA VAL A 62 -8.40 -3.81 -7.10
C VAL A 62 -9.27 -2.60 -7.42
N GLN A 63 -9.65 -1.84 -6.40
CA GLN A 63 -10.45 -0.63 -6.50
C GLN A 63 -9.57 0.60 -6.31
N LEU A 64 -9.74 1.56 -7.23
CA LEU A 64 -9.28 2.93 -7.06
C LEU A 64 -10.42 3.73 -6.44
N ILE A 65 -10.15 4.40 -5.34
CA ILE A 65 -11.16 5.09 -4.53
C ILE A 65 -10.77 6.55 -4.39
N ASP A 66 -11.66 7.47 -4.73
CA ASP A 66 -11.45 8.91 -4.52
C ASP A 66 -11.39 9.22 -3.01
N ALA A 67 -10.32 9.85 -2.55
CA ALA A 67 -10.08 10.06 -1.13
C ALA A 67 -10.97 11.15 -0.51
N GLY A 68 -11.53 12.06 -1.31
CA GLY A 68 -12.42 13.12 -0.83
C GLY A 68 -13.88 12.69 -0.68
N THR A 69 -14.31 11.71 -1.48
CA THR A 69 -15.71 11.26 -1.57
C THR A 69 -15.93 9.81 -1.14
N ASP A 70 -14.87 9.05 -0.90
CA ASP A 70 -14.91 7.61 -0.60
C ASP A 70 -15.60 6.77 -1.69
N SER A 71 -15.71 7.29 -2.91
CA SER A 71 -16.37 6.62 -4.02
C SER A 71 -15.38 5.81 -4.85
N VAL A 72 -15.76 4.59 -5.23
CA VAL A 72 -15.00 3.79 -6.19
C VAL A 72 -15.05 4.47 -7.56
N VAL A 73 -13.89 4.85 -8.08
CA VAL A 73 -13.77 5.49 -9.40
C VAL A 73 -13.44 4.49 -10.51
N ASP A 74 -12.74 3.40 -10.17
CA ASP A 74 -12.41 2.33 -11.12
C ASP A 74 -12.18 1.00 -10.38
N THR A 75 -12.34 -0.11 -11.09
CA THR A 75 -12.09 -1.46 -10.59
C THR A 75 -11.43 -2.31 -11.65
N VAL A 76 -10.29 -2.91 -11.32
CA VAL A 76 -9.53 -3.77 -12.23
C VAL A 76 -9.24 -5.13 -11.59
N THR A 77 -9.02 -6.14 -12.43
CA THR A 77 -8.52 -7.44 -11.98
C THR A 77 -7.00 -7.48 -12.18
N PRO A 78 -6.20 -7.84 -11.17
CA PRO A 78 -4.77 -8.01 -11.36
C PRO A 78 -4.50 -9.24 -12.25
N ASN A 79 -3.36 -9.25 -12.93
CA ASN A 79 -2.94 -10.42 -13.70
C ASN A 79 -2.45 -11.56 -12.79
N GLY A 80 -2.03 -12.69 -13.37
CA GLY A 80 -1.56 -13.86 -12.62
C GLY A 80 -0.31 -13.64 -11.75
N SER A 81 0.42 -12.53 -11.92
CA SER A 81 1.52 -12.13 -11.03
C SER A 81 1.11 -11.07 -9.98
N GLY A 82 -0.18 -10.74 -9.89
CA GLY A 82 -0.69 -9.70 -9.00
C GLY A 82 -0.52 -8.27 -9.53
N ALA A 83 -0.02 -8.07 -10.75
CA ALA A 83 0.19 -6.73 -11.29
C ALA A 83 -1.14 -6.12 -11.77
N TYR A 84 -1.35 -4.84 -11.47
CA TYR A 84 -2.53 -4.07 -11.82
C TYR A 84 -2.14 -2.68 -12.32
N SER A 85 -3.03 -2.03 -13.05
CA SER A 85 -2.85 -0.66 -13.54
C SER A 85 -4.19 0.01 -13.77
N PHE A 86 -4.31 1.27 -13.37
CA PHE A 86 -5.42 2.15 -13.74
C PHE A 86 -4.94 3.11 -14.83
N THR A 87 -5.79 3.42 -15.80
CA THR A 87 -5.42 4.32 -16.92
C THR A 87 -6.43 5.45 -17.05
N GLY A 88 -5.98 6.65 -17.42
CA GLY A 88 -6.85 7.81 -17.53
C GLY A 88 -7.34 8.34 -16.18
N VAL A 89 -6.58 8.09 -15.11
CA VAL A 89 -6.83 8.62 -13.76
C VAL A 89 -6.63 10.14 -13.81
N GLN A 90 -7.58 10.88 -13.24
CA GLN A 90 -7.50 12.34 -13.17
C GLN A 90 -6.55 12.75 -12.03
N ASP A 91 -6.08 14.00 -12.07
CA ASP A 91 -5.31 14.54 -10.95
C ASP A 91 -6.17 14.56 -9.68
N GLY A 92 -5.62 14.06 -8.57
CA GLY A 92 -6.36 13.90 -7.33
C GLY A 92 -5.67 12.98 -6.32
N ASP A 93 -6.31 12.83 -5.17
CA ASP A 93 -5.87 11.93 -4.10
C ASP A 93 -6.71 10.67 -4.08
N TYR A 94 -6.05 9.52 -4.10
CA TYR A 94 -6.72 8.23 -4.22
C TYR A 94 -6.26 7.24 -3.15
N LYS A 95 -7.16 6.33 -2.78
CA LYS A 95 -6.85 5.12 -2.02
C LYS A 95 -6.91 3.92 -2.96
N ILE A 96 -6.07 2.93 -2.69
CA ILE A 96 -6.04 1.67 -3.45
C ILE A 96 -6.33 0.54 -2.48
N VAL A 97 -7.42 -0.18 -2.72
CA VAL A 97 -7.86 -1.32 -1.92
C VAL A 97 -8.01 -2.51 -2.85
N ALA A 98 -7.62 -3.70 -2.40
CA ALA A 98 -7.88 -4.92 -3.12
C ALA A 98 -8.43 -6.00 -2.20
N GLY A 99 -9.32 -6.83 -2.74
CA GLY A 99 -9.93 -7.91 -2.00
C GLY A 99 -10.74 -8.83 -2.88
N THR A 100 -11.26 -9.88 -2.28
CA THR A 100 -12.20 -10.81 -2.91
C THR A 100 -13.63 -10.28 -2.80
N ASP A 101 -14.52 -10.73 -3.67
CA ASP A 101 -15.99 -10.57 -3.57
C ASP A 101 -16.63 -11.97 -3.71
N TYR A 102 -16.64 -12.72 -2.62
CA TYR A 102 -17.09 -14.11 -2.57
C TYR A 102 -18.59 -14.27 -2.72
N ASN A 103 -19.36 -13.30 -2.23
CA ASN A 103 -20.83 -13.28 -2.31
C ASN A 103 -21.35 -12.54 -3.55
N ASN A 104 -20.47 -11.97 -4.37
CA ASN A 104 -20.75 -11.29 -5.63
C ASN A 104 -21.80 -10.17 -5.48
N ASP A 105 -21.64 -9.34 -4.44
CA ASP A 105 -22.48 -8.18 -4.19
C ASP A 105 -21.82 -6.84 -4.59
N GLY A 106 -20.60 -6.90 -5.14
CA GLY A 106 -19.82 -5.76 -5.58
C GLY A 106 -19.02 -5.09 -4.45
N ALA A 107 -19.17 -5.53 -3.21
CA ALA A 107 -18.41 -5.02 -2.07
C ALA A 107 -17.26 -5.98 -1.72
N ILE A 108 -16.03 -5.54 -1.96
CA ILE A 108 -14.84 -6.27 -1.52
C ILE A 108 -14.57 -6.06 -0.03
N CYS A 109 -13.71 -6.91 0.53
CA CYS A 109 -13.22 -6.78 1.91
C CYS A 109 -14.32 -6.93 2.98
N SER A 110 -15.39 -7.63 2.64
CA SER A 110 -16.43 -8.05 3.57
C SER A 110 -15.88 -9.08 4.58
N ARG A 111 -16.70 -9.42 5.59
CA ARG A 111 -16.28 -10.37 6.62
C ARG A 111 -15.97 -11.74 6.02
N GLY A 112 -14.74 -12.22 6.24
CA GLY A 112 -14.26 -13.50 5.75
C GLY A 112 -13.59 -13.42 4.38
N GLU A 113 -13.61 -12.25 3.75
CA GLU A 113 -12.93 -11.99 2.49
C GLU A 113 -11.45 -11.72 2.70
N ALA A 114 -10.64 -11.98 1.68
CA ALA A 114 -9.28 -11.49 1.69
C ALA A 114 -9.30 -10.00 1.37
N CYS A 115 -8.47 -9.24 2.06
CA CYS A 115 -8.39 -7.81 1.92
C CYS A 115 -6.95 -7.30 2.03
N GLY A 116 -6.68 -6.16 1.40
CA GLY A 116 -5.43 -5.44 1.47
C GLY A 116 -5.63 -4.02 0.97
N ALA A 117 -4.78 -3.10 1.40
CA ALA A 117 -4.76 -1.74 0.88
C ALA A 117 -3.33 -1.26 0.76
N TYR A 118 -3.09 -0.30 -0.12
CA TYR A 118 -1.82 0.41 -0.18
C TYR A 118 -1.51 1.02 1.19
N THR A 119 -0.24 0.87 1.60
CA THR A 119 0.30 1.00 2.97
C THR A 119 -0.26 0.01 4.00
N SER A 120 -1.54 0.11 4.38
CA SER A 120 -2.22 -0.90 5.20
C SER A 120 -3.73 -0.63 5.27
N LEU A 121 -4.51 -1.62 5.72
CA LEU A 121 -5.97 -1.45 5.91
C LEU A 121 -6.34 -0.44 7.01
N TYR A 122 -5.49 -0.31 8.02
CA TYR A 122 -5.74 0.49 9.22
C TYR A 122 -5.09 1.87 9.18
N ASP A 123 -4.21 2.11 8.21
CA ASP A 123 -3.52 3.37 7.95
C ASP A 123 -3.32 3.52 6.44
N GLN A 124 -4.43 3.71 5.72
CA GLN A 124 -4.45 3.87 4.27
C GLN A 124 -3.90 5.26 3.92
N GLN A 125 -2.76 5.28 3.25
CA GLN A 125 -2.18 6.51 2.72
C GLN A 125 -2.73 6.79 1.32
N THR A 126 -2.85 8.07 0.99
CA THR A 126 -3.29 8.51 -0.33
C THR A 126 -2.14 8.48 -1.33
N VAL A 127 -2.45 8.04 -2.54
CA VAL A 127 -1.61 8.24 -3.72
C VAL A 127 -2.06 9.55 -4.36
N ASN A 128 -1.15 10.52 -4.42
CA ASN A 128 -1.38 11.78 -5.12
C ASN A 128 -1.01 11.61 -6.59
N VAL A 129 -1.98 11.78 -7.48
CA VAL A 129 -1.77 11.78 -8.94
C VAL A 129 -1.73 13.24 -9.38
N SER A 130 -0.62 13.66 -9.99
CA SER A 130 -0.43 15.05 -10.42
C SER A 130 0.31 15.15 -11.76
N GLY A 131 -0.38 14.85 -12.86
CA GLY A 131 0.16 15.01 -14.22
C GLY A 131 1.27 14.02 -14.63
N SER A 132 1.57 13.01 -13.81
CA SER A 132 2.54 11.93 -14.10
C SER A 132 2.03 10.56 -13.65
N ASP A 133 2.63 9.50 -14.20
CA ASP A 133 2.32 8.12 -13.82
C ASP A 133 2.85 7.80 -12.42
N GLU A 134 1.99 7.26 -11.56
CA GLU A 134 2.35 6.82 -10.22
C GLU A 134 2.64 5.31 -10.19
N SER A 135 3.76 4.93 -9.56
CA SER A 135 4.22 3.53 -9.50
C SER A 135 4.76 3.16 -8.13
N GLY A 136 5.04 1.87 -7.91
CA GLY A 136 5.60 1.39 -6.64
C GLY A 136 4.55 1.21 -5.52
N ASN A 137 3.26 1.35 -5.86
CA ASN A 137 2.13 1.27 -4.95
C ASN A 137 1.78 -0.17 -4.51
N ASN A 138 2.80 -0.96 -4.14
CA ASN A 138 2.66 -2.39 -3.86
C ASN A 138 2.19 -2.66 -2.43
N PHE A 139 1.31 -3.66 -2.26
CA PHE A 139 0.82 -4.13 -0.96
C PHE A 139 0.43 -5.61 -1.03
N THR A 140 0.10 -6.20 0.12
CA THR A 140 -0.31 -7.60 0.24
C THR A 140 -1.82 -7.70 0.45
N VAL A 141 -2.46 -8.70 -0.15
CA VAL A 141 -3.85 -9.08 0.09
C VAL A 141 -3.86 -10.39 0.86
N GLY A 142 -4.68 -10.50 1.90
CA GLY A 142 -4.79 -11.71 2.71
C GLY A 142 -6.01 -11.70 3.62
N HIS A 143 -6.26 -12.82 4.29
CA HIS A 143 -7.26 -12.87 5.35
C HIS A 143 -6.66 -12.37 6.67
N ASP A 144 -7.40 -11.55 7.40
CA ASP A 144 -7.09 -11.26 8.80
C ASP A 144 -7.31 -12.52 9.63
N VAL A 145 -6.25 -13.30 9.85
CA VAL A 145 -6.27 -14.43 10.76
C VAL A 145 -6.03 -13.89 12.16
N ALA A 146 -7.10 -13.54 12.87
CA ALA A 146 -7.01 -13.27 14.30
C ALA A 146 -6.67 -14.58 15.02
N PHE A 147 -5.38 -14.83 15.26
CA PHE A 147 -4.97 -15.89 16.19
C PHE A 147 -5.38 -15.45 17.60
N THR A 148 -6.43 -16.03 18.16
CA THR A 148 -6.62 -15.99 19.61
C THR A 148 -5.43 -16.70 20.23
N PRO A 149 -4.62 -16.04 21.09
CA PRO A 149 -3.61 -16.75 21.83
C PRO A 149 -4.32 -17.83 22.65
N ALA A 150 -3.91 -19.08 22.48
CA ALA A 150 -4.41 -20.17 23.30
C ALA A 150 -4.21 -19.79 24.76
N SER A 151 -5.30 -19.69 25.51
CA SER A 151 -5.25 -19.45 26.95
C SER A 151 -4.34 -20.52 27.55
N ALA A 152 -3.23 -20.11 28.15
CA ALA A 152 -2.37 -21.01 28.89
C ALA A 152 -3.21 -21.59 30.04
N ALA A 153 -3.61 -22.84 29.90
CA ALA A 153 -4.25 -23.57 30.98
C ALA A 153 -3.25 -23.67 32.14
N ARG A 154 -3.74 -23.27 33.31
CA ARG A 154 -3.03 -23.11 34.58
C ARG A 154 -2.63 -24.44 35.19
#